data_AF-A0A2M8GJ39-F1
#
_entry.id   AF-A0A2M8GJ39-F1
#
_cell.length_a   1.000
_cell.length_b   1.000
_cell.length_c   1.000
_cell.angle_alpha   90.00
_cell.angle_beta   90.00
_cell.angle_gamma   90.00
#
_symmetry.space_group_name_H-M   'P 1'
#
loop_
_entity.id
_entity.type
_entity.pdbx_description
1 polymer ?
#
loop_
_entity_poly.entity_id
_entity_poly.type
_entity_poly.pdbx_seq_one_letter_code
_entity_poly.pdbx_strand_id
1 'polypeptide(L)'
;GASDLYYLNAFKKILSKDSVNFIFGGGAGNMPVVGTILHGWGGKVIYLYDNDQGKKDGEKNLKDNWLVVKDLIIAVLNTAGSIEDVFSPSNFQEFVLGDKNKAFTESNSEHVKKSKLDKVLLAKKFLEIFQNGTSISLDKTTMDNLTKLFENIESKF
;
A
#
# COMPACT_ATOMS: atom_id res chain seq x y z
N GLY A 1 -0.46 6.39 2.74
CA GLY A 1 -1.62 6.89 3.51
C GLY A 1 -1.91 5.98 4.70
N ALA A 2 -2.95 6.28 5.50
CA ALA A 2 -3.34 5.42 6.63
C ALA A 2 -4.00 4.11 6.17
N SER A 3 -4.76 4.14 5.05
CA SER A 3 -5.31 2.95 4.41
C SER A 3 -4.22 1.97 3.99
N ASP A 4 -3.12 2.48 3.42
CA ASP A 4 -1.98 1.67 3.00
C ASP A 4 -1.39 0.85 4.13
N LEU A 5 -1.26 1.44 5.32
CA LEU A 5 -0.75 0.72 6.50
C LEU A 5 -1.61 -0.51 6.82
N TYR A 6 -2.93 -0.39 6.75
CA TYR A 6 -3.83 -1.51 7.04
C TYR A 6 -3.75 -2.59 5.96
N TYR A 7 -3.76 -2.20 4.68
CA TYR A 7 -3.60 -3.16 3.58
C TYR A 7 -2.25 -3.87 3.63
N LEU A 8 -1.14 -3.15 3.78
CA LEU A 8 0.20 -3.72 3.84
C LEU A 8 0.35 -4.70 5.00
N ASN A 9 -0.23 -4.41 6.17
CA ASN A 9 -0.25 -5.34 7.29
C ASN A 9 -1.11 -6.59 7.03
N ALA A 10 -2.22 -6.45 6.29
CA ALA A 10 -3.01 -7.60 5.87
C ALA A 10 -2.23 -8.46 4.88
N PHE A 11 -1.62 -7.84 3.87
CA PHE A 11 -0.78 -8.49 2.86
C PHE A 11 0.41 -9.21 3.46
N LYS A 12 1.05 -8.59 4.45
CA LYS A 12 2.13 -9.17 5.26
C LYS A 12 1.72 -10.54 5.82
N LYS A 13 0.51 -10.62 6.39
CA LYS A 13 -0.05 -11.86 6.95
C LYS A 13 -0.41 -12.88 5.87
N ILE A 14 -1.03 -12.44 4.78
CA ILE A 14 -1.42 -13.29 3.65
C ILE A 14 -0.19 -14.03 3.08
N LEU A 15 0.90 -13.29 2.91
CA LEU A 15 2.13 -13.84 2.34
C LEU A 15 3.03 -14.52 3.38
N SER A 16 2.68 -14.49 4.67
CA SER A 16 3.52 -14.96 5.79
C SER A 16 4.94 -14.35 5.73
N LYS A 17 5.02 -13.04 5.52
CA LYS A 17 6.27 -12.29 5.32
C LYS A 17 6.55 -11.43 6.54
N ASP A 18 7.66 -11.64 7.26
CA ASP A 18 7.88 -10.95 8.54
C ASP A 18 9.04 -9.94 8.52
N SER A 19 9.74 -9.86 7.38
CA SER A 19 11.03 -9.19 7.16
C SER A 19 11.02 -7.67 7.33
N VAL A 20 9.88 -7.01 7.15
CA VAL A 20 9.76 -5.55 7.13
C VAL A 20 8.61 -5.07 8.02
N ASN A 21 8.75 -3.85 8.54
CA ASN A 21 7.70 -3.18 9.32
C ASN A 21 7.17 -1.98 8.54
N PHE A 22 5.84 -1.80 8.55
CA PHE A 22 5.17 -0.68 7.90
C PHE A 22 4.82 0.38 8.93
N ILE A 23 5.13 1.64 8.62
CA ILE A 23 4.86 2.79 9.48
C ILE A 23 4.13 3.83 8.64
N PHE A 24 3.05 4.39 9.19
CA PHE A 24 2.35 5.47 8.53
C PHE A 24 3.13 6.78 8.69
N GLY A 25 3.71 7.29 7.60
CA GLY A 25 4.52 8.51 7.60
C GLY A 25 3.76 9.83 7.62
N GLY A 26 2.44 9.85 7.90
CA GLY A 26 1.69 11.10 8.03
C GLY A 26 1.39 11.83 6.71
N GLY A 27 1.46 11.13 5.57
CA GLY A 27 1.25 11.70 4.22
C GLY A 27 2.56 12.16 3.56
N ALA A 28 2.50 12.48 2.25
CA ALA A 28 3.70 12.68 1.43
C ALA A 28 4.66 13.77 1.96
N GLY A 29 4.14 14.84 2.55
CA GLY A 29 4.94 15.92 3.13
C GLY A 29 5.67 15.56 4.43
N ASN A 30 5.11 14.64 5.23
CA ASN A 30 5.66 14.26 6.54
C ASN A 30 6.56 13.02 6.50
N MET A 31 6.47 12.23 5.41
CA MET A 31 7.29 11.02 5.20
C MET A 31 8.79 11.25 5.46
N PRO A 32 9.44 12.35 4.99
CA PRO A 32 10.87 12.55 5.24
C PRO A 32 11.22 12.71 6.72
N VAL A 33 10.36 13.39 7.50
CA VAL A 33 10.58 13.62 8.93
C VAL A 33 10.57 12.29 9.68
N VAL A 34 9.55 11.47 9.45
CA VAL A 34 9.43 10.14 10.07
C VAL A 34 10.58 9.24 9.64
N GLY A 35 10.91 9.23 8.35
CA GLY A 35 12.02 8.42 7.83
C GLY A 35 13.37 8.80 8.42
N THR A 36 13.63 10.09 8.64
CA THR A 36 14.88 10.56 9.25
C THR A 36 15.02 10.14 10.71
N ILE A 37 13.92 10.17 11.49
CA ILE A 37 13.92 9.67 12.87
C ILE A 37 14.30 8.18 12.89
N LEU A 38 13.66 7.38 12.03
CA LEU A 38 13.93 5.95 11.94
C LEU A 38 15.36 5.65 11.48
N HIS A 39 15.88 6.44 10.54
CA HIS A 39 17.27 6.34 10.08
C HIS A 39 18.26 6.68 11.22
N GLY A 40 17.98 7.73 12.00
CA GLY A 40 18.76 8.12 13.18
C GLY A 40 18.77 7.05 14.27
N TRP A 41 17.72 6.23 14.37
CA TRP A 41 17.67 5.04 15.22
C TRP A 41 18.38 3.80 14.65
N GLY A 42 19.07 3.94 13.52
CA GLY A 42 19.78 2.85 12.85
C GLY A 42 18.91 1.97 11.97
N GLY A 43 17.66 2.37 11.70
CA GLY A 43 16.77 1.66 10.79
C GLY A 43 17.16 1.87 9.33
N LYS A 44 17.11 0.79 8.54
CA LYS A 44 17.04 0.89 7.07
C LYS A 44 15.61 1.29 6.70
N VAL A 45 15.45 2.38 5.95
CA VAL A 45 14.13 2.95 5.64
C VAL A 45 13.94 3.01 4.13
N ILE A 46 12.78 2.54 3.68
CA ILE A 46 12.27 2.76 2.34
C ILE A 46 11.01 3.62 2.41
N TYR A 47 10.77 4.41 1.36
CA TYR A 47 9.62 5.29 1.23
C TYR A 47 8.70 4.74 0.15
N LEU A 48 7.51 4.28 0.57
CA LEU A 48 6.52 3.66 -0.30
C LEU A 48 5.37 4.64 -0.58
N TYR A 49 5.04 4.82 -1.85
CA TYR A 49 3.98 5.73 -2.32
C TYR A 49 3.01 5.05 -3.28
N ASP A 50 1.82 5.62 -3.42
CA ASP A 50 0.99 5.41 -4.61
C ASP A 50 1.74 5.89 -5.85
N ASN A 51 1.50 5.31 -7.03
CA ASN A 51 2.17 5.77 -8.25
C ASN A 51 1.40 6.91 -8.91
N ASP A 52 1.35 8.04 -8.21
CA ASP A 52 0.57 9.22 -8.58
C ASP A 52 1.39 10.51 -8.48
N GLN A 53 0.72 11.66 -8.51
CA GLN A 53 1.38 12.96 -8.33
C GLN A 53 2.00 13.10 -6.93
N GLY A 54 1.38 12.51 -5.91
CA GLY A 54 1.89 12.52 -4.54
C GLY A 54 3.26 11.86 -4.41
N LYS A 55 3.53 10.79 -5.16
CA LYS A 55 4.89 10.24 -5.27
C LYS A 55 5.87 11.21 -5.89
N LYS A 56 5.52 11.87 -7.00
CA LYS A 56 6.44 12.80 -7.68
C LYS A 56 6.84 13.94 -6.74
N ASP A 57 5.87 14.49 -6.03
CA ASP A 57 6.09 15.58 -5.09
C ASP A 57 6.90 15.10 -3.87
N GLY A 58 6.58 13.91 -3.34
CA GLY A 58 7.32 13.27 -2.25
C GLY A 58 8.76 12.92 -2.63
N GLU A 59 8.97 12.35 -3.82
CA GLU A 59 10.28 11.99 -4.37
C GLU A 59 11.17 13.23 -4.54
N LYS A 60 10.60 14.33 -5.06
CA LYS A 60 11.30 15.61 -5.15
C LYS A 60 11.72 16.11 -3.77
N ASN A 61 10.80 16.13 -2.80
CA ASN A 61 11.10 16.59 -1.44
C ASN A 61 12.19 15.73 -0.76
N LEU A 62 12.07 14.39 -0.86
CA LEU A 62 13.02 13.44 -0.29
C LEU A 62 14.43 13.57 -0.88
N LYS A 63 14.53 13.80 -2.19
CA LYS A 63 15.83 13.98 -2.85
C LYS A 63 16.43 15.35 -2.58
N ASP A 64 15.66 16.40 -2.85
CA ASP A 64 16.19 17.76 -2.88
C ASP A 64 16.50 18.28 -1.47
N ASN A 65 15.70 17.89 -0.47
CA ASN A 65 15.82 18.42 0.90
C ASN A 65 16.44 17.43 1.88
N TRP A 66 16.33 16.12 1.63
CA TRP A 66 16.75 15.06 2.58
C TRP A 66 17.83 14.13 2.00
N LEU A 67 18.24 14.34 0.74
CA LEU A 67 19.30 13.59 0.07
C LEU A 67 19.08 12.07 0.06
N VAL A 68 17.82 11.63 0.07
CA VAL A 68 17.46 10.22 0.00
C VAL A 68 17.75 9.69 -1.40
N VAL A 69 18.48 8.58 -1.48
CA VAL A 69 18.76 7.87 -2.74
C VAL A 69 17.47 7.38 -3.39
N LYS A 70 17.36 7.59 -4.70
CA LYS A 70 16.16 7.26 -5.49
C LYS A 70 15.70 5.81 -5.31
N ASP A 71 16.63 4.88 -5.16
CA ASP A 71 16.33 3.45 -5.07
C ASP A 71 15.59 3.05 -3.79
N LEU A 72 15.61 3.92 -2.77
CA LEU A 72 14.82 3.75 -1.54
C LEU A 72 13.40 4.33 -1.65
N ILE A 73 13.06 4.98 -2.78
CA ILE A 73 11.76 5.58 -3.03
C ILE A 73 11.03 4.73 -4.06
N ILE A 74 10.06 3.94 -3.60
CA ILE A 74 9.36 2.95 -4.42
C ILE A 74 7.86 3.22 -4.46
N ALA A 75 7.18 2.59 -5.41
CA ALA A 75 5.73 2.67 -5.55
C ALA A 75 5.07 1.32 -5.25
N VAL A 76 3.82 1.37 -4.78
CA VAL A 76 2.96 0.18 -4.57
C VAL A 76 2.69 -0.57 -5.89
N LEU A 77 2.72 0.14 -7.02
CA LEU A 77 2.53 -0.39 -8.36
C LEU A 77 3.55 0.23 -9.32
N ASN A 78 4.00 -0.56 -10.31
CA ASN A 78 4.88 -0.07 -11.37
C ASN A 78 4.13 0.79 -12.40
N THR A 79 2.81 0.64 -12.48
CA THR A 79 1.90 1.45 -13.29
C THR A 79 1.22 2.50 -12.42
N ALA A 80 0.59 3.50 -13.03
CA ALA A 80 -0.22 4.46 -12.29
C ALA A 80 -1.32 3.75 -11.50
N GLY A 81 -1.56 4.18 -10.27
CA GLY A 81 -2.54 3.57 -9.37
C GLY A 81 -2.19 3.73 -7.90
N SER A 82 -3.12 3.34 -7.06
CA SER A 82 -2.99 3.32 -5.60
C SER A 82 -2.99 1.90 -5.05
N ILE A 83 -2.76 1.74 -3.76
CA ILE A 83 -2.73 0.42 -3.12
C ILE A 83 -4.03 -0.39 -3.32
N GLU A 84 -5.18 0.26 -3.48
CA GLU A 84 -6.44 -0.43 -3.81
C GLU A 84 -6.39 -1.16 -5.16
N ASP A 85 -5.57 -0.70 -6.10
CA ASP A 85 -5.42 -1.28 -7.43
C ASP A 85 -4.45 -2.48 -7.44
N VAL A 86 -3.86 -2.84 -6.29
CA VAL A 86 -3.11 -4.10 -6.12
C VAL A 86 -4.06 -5.29 -6.21
N PHE A 87 -5.30 -5.13 -5.78
CA PHE A 87 -6.35 -6.13 -5.90
C PHE A 87 -6.86 -6.25 -7.33
N SER A 88 -7.24 -7.46 -7.73
CA SER A 88 -8.15 -7.63 -8.85
C SER A 88 -9.50 -6.96 -8.56
N PRO A 89 -10.27 -6.57 -9.59
CA PRO A 89 -11.61 -6.04 -9.39
C PRO A 89 -12.52 -6.99 -8.60
N SER A 90 -12.44 -8.30 -8.88
CA SER A 90 -13.23 -9.33 -8.20
C SER A 90 -12.91 -9.45 -6.71
N ASN A 91 -11.63 -9.50 -6.34
CA ASN A 91 -11.26 -9.57 -4.93
C ASN A 91 -11.52 -8.27 -4.20
N PHE A 92 -11.36 -7.13 -4.87
CA PHE A 92 -11.70 -5.84 -4.29
C PHE A 92 -13.20 -5.74 -3.97
N GLN A 93 -14.06 -6.15 -4.92
CA GLN A 93 -15.51 -6.21 -4.74
C GLN A 93 -15.90 -7.12 -3.58
N GLU A 94 -15.39 -8.35 -3.58
CA GLU A 94 -15.78 -9.36 -2.59
C GLU A 94 -15.25 -9.04 -1.18
N PHE A 95 -13.95 -8.71 -1.05
CA PHE A 95 -13.29 -8.66 0.25
C PHE A 95 -13.11 -7.24 0.81
N VAL A 96 -13.07 -6.23 -0.05
CA VAL A 96 -12.91 -4.83 0.39
C VAL A 96 -14.26 -4.13 0.44
N LEU A 97 -15.05 -4.22 -0.62
CA LEU A 97 -16.39 -3.60 -0.68
C LEU A 97 -17.46 -4.43 0.04
N GLY A 98 -17.23 -5.74 0.19
CA GLY A 98 -18.22 -6.67 0.76
C GLY A 98 -19.42 -6.90 -0.17
N ASP A 99 -19.27 -6.65 -1.47
CA ASP A 99 -20.32 -6.77 -2.47
C ASP A 99 -19.76 -7.33 -3.79
N LYS A 100 -19.89 -8.65 -3.93
CA LYS A 100 -19.43 -9.41 -5.11
C LYS A 100 -20.17 -9.05 -6.41
N ASN A 101 -21.35 -8.47 -6.31
CA ASN A 101 -22.17 -8.13 -7.49
C ASN A 101 -21.97 -6.68 -7.94
N LYS A 102 -21.15 -5.91 -7.23
CA LYS A 102 -20.91 -4.51 -7.52
C LYS A 102 -19.96 -4.34 -8.70
N ALA A 103 -20.52 -4.34 -9.91
CA ALA A 103 -19.75 -4.04 -11.12
C ALA A 103 -19.45 -2.54 -11.24
N PHE A 104 -18.19 -2.23 -11.53
CA PHE A 104 -17.72 -0.90 -11.95
C PHE A 104 -16.62 -1.08 -13.00
N THR A 105 -16.44 -0.07 -13.86
CA THR A 105 -15.52 -0.15 -15.01
C THR A 105 -14.24 0.64 -14.80
N GLU A 106 -14.24 1.58 -13.86
CA GLU A 106 -13.05 2.31 -13.41
C GLU A 106 -12.10 1.43 -12.57
N SER A 107 -10.92 1.96 -12.21
CA SER A 107 -10.02 1.28 -11.28
C SER A 107 -10.62 1.20 -9.86
N ASN A 108 -10.09 0.33 -9.00
CA ASN A 108 -10.56 0.19 -7.62
C ASN A 108 -10.42 1.52 -6.85
N SER A 109 -9.26 2.16 -6.99
CA SER A 109 -8.98 3.46 -6.36
C SER A 109 -9.89 4.57 -6.89
N GLU A 110 -10.17 4.59 -8.19
CA GLU A 110 -11.11 5.53 -8.80
C GLU A 110 -12.55 5.30 -8.31
N HIS A 111 -12.97 4.05 -8.16
CA HIS A 111 -14.29 3.70 -7.66
C HIS A 111 -14.50 4.22 -6.23
N VAL A 112 -13.52 3.98 -5.35
CA VAL A 112 -13.52 4.48 -3.96
C VAL A 112 -13.66 6.00 -3.94
N LYS A 113 -12.90 6.70 -4.79
CA LYS A 113 -12.93 8.16 -4.89
C LYS A 113 -14.28 8.69 -5.40
N LYS A 114 -14.79 8.15 -6.51
CA LYS A 114 -16.08 8.57 -7.12
C LYS A 114 -17.26 8.30 -6.20
N SER A 115 -17.25 7.14 -5.54
CA SER A 115 -18.29 6.71 -4.60
C SER A 115 -18.16 7.34 -3.22
N LYS A 116 -17.15 8.19 -2.99
CA LYS A 116 -16.87 8.86 -1.70
C LYS A 116 -16.79 7.89 -0.53
N LEU A 117 -16.25 6.69 -0.77
CA LEU A 117 -16.08 5.69 0.27
C LEU A 117 -14.90 6.06 1.17
N ASP A 118 -15.01 5.77 2.46
CA ASP A 118 -13.91 5.93 3.40
C ASP A 118 -12.88 4.82 3.20
N LYS A 119 -11.80 5.14 2.48
CA LYS A 119 -10.72 4.18 2.19
C LYS A 119 -10.03 3.64 3.45
N VAL A 120 -9.97 4.43 4.52
CA VAL A 120 -9.33 3.99 5.77
C VAL A 120 -10.21 2.96 6.47
N LEU A 121 -11.51 3.22 6.52
CA LEU A 121 -12.49 2.26 7.05
C LEU A 121 -12.49 0.96 6.25
N LEU A 122 -12.48 1.04 4.91
CA LEU A 122 -12.41 -0.14 4.03
C LEU A 122 -11.15 -0.98 4.31
N ALA A 123 -9.98 -0.33 4.35
CA ALA A 123 -8.71 -1.03 4.60
C ALA A 123 -8.66 -1.66 6.00
N LYS A 124 -9.19 -0.98 7.02
CA LYS A 124 -9.26 -1.51 8.38
C LYS A 124 -10.16 -2.74 8.46
N LYS A 125 -11.37 -2.67 7.87
CA LYS A 125 -12.28 -3.83 7.79
C LYS A 125 -11.63 -5.02 7.09
N PHE A 126 -10.91 -4.76 6.00
CA PHE A 126 -10.18 -5.82 5.30
C PHE A 126 -9.12 -6.48 6.21
N LEU A 127 -8.33 -5.71 6.96
CA LEU A 127 -7.37 -6.26 7.93
C LEU A 127 -8.05 -7.10 9.03
N GLU A 128 -9.20 -6.64 9.53
CA GLU A 128 -9.98 -7.32 10.58
C GLU A 128 -10.44 -8.72 10.14
N ILE A 129 -10.78 -8.91 8.85
CA ILE A 129 -11.14 -10.23 8.29
C ILE A 129 -10.04 -11.27 8.59
N PHE A 130 -8.77 -10.90 8.42
CA PHE A 130 -7.64 -11.80 8.70
C PHE A 130 -7.31 -11.93 10.18
N GLN A 131 -7.49 -10.86 10.96
CA GLN A 131 -7.27 -10.92 12.41
C GLN A 131 -8.25 -11.88 13.09
N ASN A 132 -9.47 -12.00 12.54
CA ASN A 132 -10.51 -12.88 13.07
C ASN A 132 -10.40 -14.33 12.58
N GLY A 133 -9.35 -14.68 11.83
CA GLY A 133 -9.10 -16.06 11.38
C GLY A 133 -9.95 -16.50 10.18
N THR A 134 -10.61 -15.57 9.48
CA THR A 134 -11.32 -15.89 8.25
C THR A 134 -10.33 -16.23 7.15
N SER A 135 -10.35 -17.48 6.68
CA SER A 135 -9.58 -17.89 5.51
C SER A 135 -10.19 -17.30 4.25
N ILE A 136 -9.47 -16.41 3.57
CA ILE A 136 -9.86 -15.93 2.25
C ILE A 136 -8.95 -16.52 1.17
N SER A 137 -9.52 -16.83 0.02
CA SER A 137 -8.77 -17.23 -1.16
C SER A 137 -8.74 -16.06 -2.13
N LEU A 138 -7.57 -15.44 -2.27
CA LEU A 138 -7.34 -14.42 -3.28
C LEU A 138 -7.08 -15.09 -4.63
N ASP A 139 -7.47 -14.41 -5.71
CA ASP A 139 -7.19 -14.86 -7.06
C ASP A 139 -5.71 -14.64 -7.44
N LYS A 140 -5.32 -15.29 -8.52
CA LYS A 140 -3.94 -15.26 -9.01
C LYS A 140 -3.46 -13.85 -9.30
N THR A 141 -4.30 -13.00 -9.89
CA THR A 141 -3.93 -11.62 -10.23
C THR A 141 -3.55 -10.83 -8.97
N THR A 142 -4.39 -10.90 -7.93
CA THR A 142 -4.11 -10.24 -6.66
C THR A 142 -2.83 -10.82 -6.02
N MET A 143 -2.69 -12.14 -5.98
CA MET A 143 -1.52 -12.80 -5.40
C MET A 143 -0.21 -12.45 -6.14
N ASP A 144 -0.23 -12.41 -7.47
CA ASP A 144 0.92 -12.04 -8.29
C ASP A 144 1.32 -10.57 -8.04
N ASN A 145 0.35 -9.66 -7.93
CA ASN A 145 0.61 -8.25 -7.61
C ASN A 145 1.19 -8.07 -6.20
N LEU A 146 0.62 -8.77 -5.22
CA LEU A 146 1.11 -8.76 -3.84
C LEU A 146 2.55 -9.28 -3.74
N THR A 147 2.81 -10.40 -4.40
CA THR A 147 4.15 -11.03 -4.41
C THR A 147 5.17 -10.07 -5.02
N LYS A 148 4.87 -9.48 -6.18
CA LYS A 148 5.76 -8.50 -6.83
C LYS A 148 6.03 -7.27 -5.95
N LEU A 149 5.00 -6.77 -5.25
CA LEU A 149 5.17 -5.64 -4.33
C LEU A 149 6.14 -5.99 -3.19
N PHE A 150 5.94 -7.13 -2.54
CA PHE A 150 6.79 -7.55 -1.43
C PHE A 150 8.21 -7.93 -1.88
N GLU A 151 8.38 -8.59 -3.02
CA GLU A 151 9.70 -8.85 -3.60
C GLU A 151 10.46 -7.55 -3.90
N ASN A 152 9.77 -6.54 -4.45
CA ASN A 152 10.38 -5.23 -4.70
C ASN A 152 10.80 -4.55 -3.39
N ILE A 153 9.96 -4.61 -2.34
CA ILE A 153 10.28 -4.08 -1.01
C ILE A 153 11.50 -4.80 -0.40
N GLU A 154 11.47 -6.13 -0.38
CA GLU A 154 12.51 -6.95 0.26
C GLU A 154 13.85 -6.85 -0.47
N SER A 155 13.84 -6.67 -1.79
CA SER A 155 15.07 -6.48 -2.59
C SER A 155 15.89 -5.24 -2.20
N LYS A 156 15.36 -4.35 -1.37
CA LYS A 156 16.03 -3.13 -0.90
C LYS A 156 16.81 -3.31 0.41
N PHE A 157 16.70 -4.46 1.07
CA PHE A 157 17.31 -4.73 2.38
C PHE A 157 18.50 -5.68 2.31
#